data_AF-A0A958MBV2-F1
#
_entry.id   AF-A0A958MBV2-F1
#
_cell.length_a   1.000
_cell.length_b   1.000
_cell.length_c   1.000
_cell.angle_alpha   90.00
_cell.angle_beta   90.00
_cell.angle_gamma   90.00
#
_symmetry.space_group_name_H-M   'P 1'
#
loop_
_entity.id
_entity.type
_entity.pdbx_description
1 polymer ?
#
loop_
_entity_poly.entity_id
_entity_poly.type
_entity_poly.pdbx_seq_one_letter_code
_entity_poly.pdbx_strand_id
1 'polypeptide(L)'
;MGKYLLILLVLAGCQTHLNRKESFAQIETQMHKSDVLSIIGDPDFTDRKDSVDRWHYYMIPNQRGERMEVHFRKGKVIYKGEAIPPQLTPEEAESINKPQLKPYERTVSDEELEKIIKEDLRKERKGKKPSTYEDI
;
A
#
# COMPACT_ATOMS: atom_id res chain seq x y z
N MET A 1 -8.68 49.43 32.19
CA MET A 1 -8.14 48.58 31.11
C MET A 1 -7.53 47.34 31.76
N GLY A 2 -7.86 46.11 31.33
CA GLY A 2 -7.15 44.91 31.81
C GLY A 2 -7.95 43.88 32.64
N LYS A 3 -9.11 43.42 32.15
CA LYS A 3 -9.82 42.27 32.77
C LYS A 3 -10.06 41.06 31.87
N TYR A 4 -9.68 41.12 30.59
CA TYR A 4 -10.00 40.06 29.62
C TYR A 4 -8.79 39.26 29.11
N LEU A 5 -7.57 39.56 29.57
CA LEU A 5 -6.35 38.95 29.02
C LEU A 5 -6.07 37.53 29.55
N LEU A 6 -6.76 37.08 30.61
CA LEU A 6 -6.41 35.85 31.33
C LEU A 6 -7.20 34.60 30.91
N ILE A 7 -8.19 34.71 30.00
CA ILE A 7 -9.11 33.61 29.66
C ILE A 7 -8.71 32.86 28.36
N LEU A 8 -7.78 33.38 27.57
CA LEU A 8 -7.45 32.81 26.26
C LEU A 8 -6.37 31.71 26.26
N LEU A 9 -5.78 31.35 27.40
CA LEU A 9 -4.63 30.44 27.45
C LEU A 9 -4.96 28.95 27.66
N VAL A 10 -6.25 28.58 27.73
CA VAL A 10 -6.67 27.20 28.08
C VAL A 10 -7.00 26.32 26.88
N LEU A 11 -6.98 26.84 25.65
CA LEU A 11 -7.41 26.09 24.45
C LEU A 11 -6.28 25.39 23.66
N ALA A 12 -5.04 25.39 24.17
CA ALA A 12 -3.89 24.79 23.48
C ALA A 12 -3.48 23.41 24.03
N GLY A 13 -4.43 22.63 24.55
CA GLY A 13 -4.20 21.24 24.91
C GLY A 13 -4.22 20.34 23.67
N CYS A 14 -3.16 20.36 22.87
CA CYS A 14 -2.92 19.26 21.92
C CYS A 14 -2.72 17.99 22.76
N GLN A 15 -3.72 17.12 22.75
CA GLN A 15 -3.70 15.82 23.39
C GLN A 15 -2.47 15.07 22.86
N THR A 16 -1.44 14.93 23.71
CA THR A 16 -0.29 14.06 23.43
C THR A 16 -0.84 12.68 23.14
N HIS A 17 -0.84 12.30 21.87
CA HIS A 17 -1.15 10.93 21.48
C HIS A 17 -0.16 10.04 22.22
N LEU A 18 -0.66 9.32 23.22
CA LEU A 18 0.00 8.17 23.78
C LEU A 18 0.48 7.28 22.63
N ASN A 19 1.60 6.61 22.84
CA ASN A 19 2.16 5.65 21.91
C ASN A 19 1.04 4.78 21.31
N ARG A 20 0.82 4.86 19.99
CA ARG A 20 -0.35 4.25 19.32
C ARG A 20 -0.45 2.75 19.61
N LYS A 21 0.69 2.09 19.83
CA LYS A 21 0.77 0.68 20.23
C LYS A 21 0.17 0.41 21.61
N GLU A 22 0.40 1.29 22.57
CA GLU A 22 -0.17 1.20 23.92
C GLU A 22 -1.67 1.49 23.92
N SER A 23 -2.10 2.49 23.14
CA SER A 23 -3.53 2.74 22.92
C SER A 23 -4.22 1.54 22.28
N PHE A 24 -3.59 0.89 21.29
CA PHE A 24 -4.15 -0.31 20.67
C PHE A 24 -4.39 -1.45 21.66
N ALA A 25 -3.50 -1.62 22.64
CA ALA A 25 -3.63 -2.66 23.66
C ALA A 25 -4.92 -2.52 24.50
N GLN A 26 -5.41 -1.29 24.68
CA GLN A 26 -6.60 -0.96 25.47
C GLN A 26 -7.93 -1.27 24.76
N ILE A 27 -7.92 -1.50 23.46
CA ILE A 27 -9.14 -1.86 22.71
C ILE A 27 -9.59 -3.25 23.17
N GLU A 28 -10.87 -3.48 23.41
CA GLU A 28 -11.40 -4.81 23.73
C GLU A 28 -12.47 -5.24 22.73
N THR A 29 -12.77 -6.54 22.71
CA THR A 29 -13.91 -7.05 21.95
C THR A 29 -15.21 -6.47 22.52
N GLN A 30 -16.25 -6.38 21.68
CA GLN A 30 -17.54 -5.74 22.00
C GLN A 30 -17.54 -4.21 22.16
N MET A 31 -16.39 -3.53 22.19
CA MET A 31 -16.33 -2.06 22.19
C MET A 31 -16.99 -1.46 20.94
N HIS A 32 -17.59 -0.28 21.07
CA HIS A 32 -18.16 0.44 19.93
C HIS A 32 -17.08 1.16 19.13
N LYS A 33 -17.34 1.39 17.83
CA LYS A 33 -16.46 2.16 16.95
C LYS A 33 -16.06 3.52 17.53
N SER A 34 -16.99 4.23 18.16
CA SER A 34 -16.73 5.54 18.80
C SER A 34 -15.70 5.45 19.92
N ASP A 35 -15.76 4.38 20.70
CA ASP A 35 -14.85 4.17 21.84
C ASP A 35 -13.45 3.85 21.32
N VAL A 36 -13.37 3.02 20.26
CA VAL A 36 -12.11 2.73 19.58
C VAL A 36 -11.47 4.01 19.04
N LEU A 37 -12.22 4.86 18.34
CA LEU A 37 -11.71 6.15 17.85
C LEU A 37 -11.20 7.04 18.99
N SER A 38 -11.89 7.03 20.13
CA SER A 38 -11.48 7.81 21.29
C SER A 38 -10.19 7.30 21.95
N ILE A 39 -9.89 6.01 21.81
CA ILE A 39 -8.70 5.36 22.38
C ILE A 39 -7.47 5.52 21.48
N ILE A 40 -7.60 5.22 20.19
CA ILE A 40 -6.45 5.12 19.26
C ILE A 40 -6.43 6.19 18.17
N GLY A 41 -7.52 6.93 17.99
CA GLY A 41 -7.70 7.88 16.90
C GLY A 41 -8.12 7.21 15.60
N ASP A 42 -7.98 7.98 14.52
CA ASP A 42 -8.41 7.54 13.19
C ASP A 42 -7.52 6.42 12.62
N PRO A 43 -8.12 5.46 11.89
CA PRO A 43 -7.36 4.44 11.16
C PRO A 43 -6.61 5.05 9.97
N ASP A 44 -5.49 4.42 9.59
CA ASP A 44 -4.72 4.86 8.42
C ASP A 44 -5.45 4.51 7.11
N PHE A 45 -6.15 3.38 7.09
CA PHE A 45 -7.11 3.05 6.04
C PHE A 45 -8.20 2.10 6.55
N THR A 46 -9.30 2.05 5.83
CA THR A 46 -10.45 1.20 6.15
C THR A 46 -10.92 0.46 4.92
N ASP A 47 -11.39 -0.77 5.11
CA ASP A 47 -12.15 -1.49 4.08
C ASP A 47 -13.36 -2.21 4.68
N ARG A 48 -14.20 -2.78 3.81
CA ARG A 48 -15.37 -3.56 4.21
C ARG A 48 -15.41 -4.84 3.38
N LYS A 49 -15.54 -5.98 4.05
CA LYS A 49 -15.71 -7.30 3.43
C LYS A 49 -16.69 -8.13 4.25
N ASP A 50 -17.64 -8.82 3.60
CA ASP A 50 -18.59 -9.74 4.25
C ASP A 50 -19.34 -9.13 5.47
N SER A 51 -19.80 -7.88 5.32
CA SER A 51 -20.45 -7.10 6.40
C SER A 51 -19.58 -6.86 7.64
N VAL A 52 -18.26 -6.97 7.49
CA VAL A 52 -17.25 -6.65 8.49
C VAL A 52 -16.50 -5.41 8.03
N ASP A 53 -16.47 -4.39 8.88
CA ASP A 53 -15.62 -3.22 8.67
C ASP A 53 -14.24 -3.52 9.24
N ARG A 54 -13.17 -3.35 8.47
CA ARG A 54 -11.81 -3.56 8.97
C ARG A 54 -11.06 -2.23 8.94
N TRP A 55 -10.51 -1.88 10.08
CA TRP A 55 -9.71 -0.70 10.29
C TRP A 55 -8.26 -1.11 10.46
N HIS A 56 -7.37 -0.43 9.76
CA HIS A 56 -5.96 -0.78 9.69
C HIS A 56 -5.11 0.33 10.28
N TYR A 57 -4.14 -0.07 11.10
CA TYR A 57 -3.24 0.84 11.80
C TYR A 57 -1.78 0.41 11.59
N TYR A 58 -0.95 1.35 11.16
CA TYR A 58 0.50 1.26 11.22
C TYR A 58 0.96 1.76 12.59
N MET A 59 1.64 0.87 13.33
CA MET A 59 2.15 1.21 14.65
C MET A 59 3.40 2.10 14.60
N ILE A 60 4.16 2.01 13.51
CA ILE A 60 5.35 2.84 13.26
C ILE A 60 5.17 3.56 11.92
N PRO A 61 5.11 4.91 11.92
CA PRO A 61 5.04 5.69 10.69
C PRO A 61 6.26 5.46 9.79
N ASN A 62 6.06 5.41 8.47
CA ASN A 62 7.11 5.38 7.44
C ASN A 62 8.01 4.12 7.37
N GLN A 63 7.63 3.02 8.01
CA GLN A 63 8.30 1.72 7.82
C GLN A 63 7.30 0.67 7.31
N ARG A 64 7.81 -0.42 6.72
CA ARG A 64 7.06 -1.70 6.64
C ARG A 64 6.93 -2.25 8.07
N GLY A 65 6.18 -1.53 8.89
CA GLY A 65 6.00 -1.81 10.30
C GLY A 65 4.93 -2.86 10.53
N GLU A 66 4.81 -3.23 11.80
CA GLU A 66 3.72 -4.04 12.35
C GLU A 66 2.38 -3.39 12.00
N ARG A 67 1.61 -4.03 11.11
CA ARG A 67 0.24 -3.64 10.78
C ARG A 67 -0.71 -4.35 11.73
N MET A 68 -1.54 -3.59 12.41
CA MET A 68 -2.59 -4.10 13.27
C MET A 68 -3.95 -3.80 12.66
N GLU A 69 -4.91 -4.66 12.95
CA GLU A 69 -6.27 -4.56 12.43
C GLU A 69 -7.29 -4.65 13.57
N VAL A 70 -8.37 -3.87 13.43
CA VAL A 70 -9.57 -3.98 14.25
C VAL A 70 -10.74 -4.24 13.32
N HIS A 71 -11.48 -5.32 13.56
CA HIS A 71 -12.64 -5.67 12.75
C HIS A 71 -13.92 -5.42 13.53
N PHE A 72 -14.93 -4.91 12.86
CA PHE A 72 -16.22 -4.58 13.44
C PHE A 72 -17.35 -5.29 12.72
N ARG A 73 -18.33 -5.76 13.49
CA ARG A 73 -19.61 -6.25 12.97
C ARG A 73 -20.73 -5.62 13.78
N LYS A 74 -21.73 -5.05 13.10
CA LYS A 74 -22.82 -4.28 13.74
C LYS A 74 -22.29 -3.17 14.67
N GLY A 75 -21.22 -2.50 14.26
CA GLY A 75 -20.62 -1.37 14.99
C GLY A 75 -19.80 -1.74 16.24
N LYS A 76 -19.59 -3.04 16.52
CA LYS A 76 -18.82 -3.54 17.66
C LYS A 76 -17.59 -4.32 17.24
N VAL A 77 -16.51 -4.23 18.02
CA VAL A 77 -15.26 -4.97 17.80
C VAL A 77 -15.50 -6.48 17.90
N ILE A 78 -15.14 -7.22 16.87
CA ILE A 78 -15.14 -8.69 16.84
C ILE A 78 -13.73 -9.30 16.79
N TYR A 79 -12.74 -8.51 16.36
CA TYR A 79 -11.34 -8.93 16.28
C TYR A 79 -10.43 -7.72 16.49
N LYS A 80 -9.31 -7.95 17.19
CA LYS A 80 -8.16 -7.04 17.27
C LYS A 80 -6.88 -7.87 17.18
N GLY A 81 -5.89 -7.43 16.44
CA GLY A 81 -4.61 -8.13 16.38
C GLY A 81 -3.74 -7.73 15.20
N GLU A 82 -2.76 -8.55 14.89
CA GLU A 82 -1.94 -8.41 13.69
C GLU A 82 -2.77 -8.57 12.42
N ALA A 83 -2.31 -7.96 11.34
CA ALA A 83 -2.90 -8.10 10.03
C ALA A 83 -3.02 -9.57 9.60
N ILE A 84 -4.24 -10.04 9.35
CA ILE A 84 -4.47 -11.37 8.81
C ILE A 84 -4.09 -11.33 7.32
N PRO A 85 -3.06 -12.06 6.86
CA PRO A 85 -2.73 -12.09 5.45
C PRO A 85 -3.92 -12.64 4.67
N PRO A 86 -4.20 -12.12 3.47
CA PRO A 86 -5.27 -12.68 2.65
C PRO A 86 -4.95 -14.16 2.39
N GLN A 87 -5.88 -15.04 2.77
CA GLN A 87 -5.85 -16.42 2.31
C GLN A 87 -6.23 -16.39 0.83
N LEU A 88 -5.23 -16.18 -0.03
CA LEU A 88 -5.42 -16.27 -1.46
C LEU A 88 -5.61 -17.75 -1.80
N THR A 89 -6.68 -18.06 -2.53
CA THR A 89 -6.71 -19.33 -3.25
C THR A 89 -5.59 -19.33 -4.30
N PRO A 90 -5.05 -20.50 -4.69
CA PRO A 90 -4.02 -20.58 -5.73
C PRO A 90 -4.40 -19.83 -7.03
N GLU A 91 -5.68 -19.91 -7.40
CA GLU A 91 -6.26 -19.24 -8.57
C GLU A 91 -6.21 -17.70 -8.46
N GLU A 92 -6.52 -17.16 -7.28
CA GLU A 92 -6.45 -15.71 -7.02
C GLU A 92 -5.00 -15.22 -6.98
N ALA A 93 -4.08 -16.00 -6.41
CA ALA A 93 -2.66 -15.67 -6.39
C ALA A 93 -2.06 -15.60 -7.81
N GLU A 94 -2.45 -16.52 -8.70
CA GLU A 94 -2.07 -16.47 -10.11
C GLU A 94 -2.64 -15.25 -10.83
N SER A 95 -3.87 -14.85 -10.53
CA SER A 95 -4.50 -13.67 -11.16
C SER A 95 -3.78 -12.35 -10.82
N ILE A 96 -3.24 -12.23 -9.60
CA ILE A 96 -2.47 -11.06 -9.13
C ILE A 96 -1.07 -11.06 -9.75
N ASN A 97 -0.46 -12.22 -9.91
CA ASN A 97 0.88 -12.36 -10.50
C ASN A 97 0.89 -12.35 -12.03
N LYS A 98 -0.26 -12.39 -12.70
CA LYS A 98 -0.31 -12.17 -14.15
C LYS A 98 0.22 -10.75 -14.40
N PRO A 99 1.36 -10.58 -15.09
CA PRO A 99 1.82 -9.26 -15.46
C PRO A 99 0.68 -8.63 -16.25
N GLN A 100 0.15 -7.52 -15.73
CA GLN A 100 -0.76 -6.70 -16.51
C GLN A 100 0.05 -6.18 -17.69
N LEU A 101 0.03 -6.93 -18.79
CA LEU A 101 0.46 -6.46 -20.08
C LEU A 101 -0.46 -5.28 -20.36
N LYS A 102 0.02 -4.07 -20.06
CA LYS A 102 -0.56 -2.87 -20.64
C LYS A 102 -0.65 -3.15 -22.12
N PRO A 103 -1.80 -2.92 -22.78
CA PRO A 103 -1.86 -2.99 -24.23
C PRO A 103 -0.69 -2.15 -24.73
N TYR A 104 0.30 -2.78 -25.33
CA TYR A 104 1.35 -2.05 -26.01
C TYR A 104 0.64 -1.39 -27.18
N GLU A 105 0.20 -0.14 -26.99
CA GLU A 105 -0.23 0.71 -28.08
C GLU A 105 0.96 0.78 -29.02
N ARG A 106 0.87 0.01 -30.11
CA ARG A 106 1.87 -0.02 -31.16
C ARG A 106 1.77 1.34 -31.87
N THR A 107 2.44 2.35 -31.34
CA THR A 107 2.49 3.71 -31.94
C THR A 107 3.39 3.78 -33.17
N VAL A 108 4.12 2.69 -33.44
CA VAL A 108 5.04 2.59 -34.57
C VAL A 108 4.30 1.94 -35.72
N SER A 109 4.11 2.69 -36.80
CA SER A 109 3.55 2.18 -38.05
C SER A 109 4.37 0.98 -38.56
N ASP A 110 3.74 0.05 -39.26
CA ASP A 110 4.44 -1.13 -39.79
C ASP A 110 5.63 -0.74 -40.71
N GLU A 111 5.56 0.44 -41.34
CA GLU A 111 6.62 1.02 -42.17
C GLU A 111 7.86 1.45 -41.37
N GLU A 112 7.70 1.95 -40.16
CA GLU A 112 8.83 2.31 -39.29
C GLU A 112 9.50 1.07 -38.71
N LEU A 113 8.73 0.02 -38.38
CA LEU A 113 9.28 -1.26 -37.95
C LEU A 113 10.15 -1.90 -39.04
N GLU A 114 9.72 -1.85 -40.31
CA GLU A 114 10.53 -2.32 -41.42
C GLU A 114 11.85 -1.57 -41.57
N LYS A 115 11.87 -0.25 -41.34
CA LYS A 115 13.10 0.56 -41.40
C LYS A 115 14.08 0.15 -40.31
N ILE A 116 13.60 -0.04 -39.09
CA ILE A 116 14.42 -0.46 -37.95
C ILE A 116 15.05 -1.83 -38.23
N ILE A 117 14.26 -2.80 -38.69
CA ILE A 117 14.74 -4.16 -39.02
C ILE A 117 15.79 -4.12 -40.14
N LYS A 118 15.56 -3.35 -41.20
CA LYS A 118 16.52 -3.21 -42.32
C LYS A 118 17.82 -2.55 -41.88
N GLU A 119 17.77 -1.59 -40.95
CA GLU A 119 18.96 -0.91 -40.44
C GLU A 119 19.82 -1.84 -39.55
N ASP A 120 19.19 -2.63 -38.69
CA ASP A 120 19.88 -3.60 -37.84
C ASP A 120 20.54 -4.72 -38.65
N LEU A 121 19.83 -5.29 -39.64
CA LEU A 121 20.41 -6.26 -40.57
C LEU A 121 21.60 -5.69 -41.36
N ARG A 122 21.59 -4.38 -41.65
CA ARG A 122 22.70 -3.71 -42.32
C ARG A 122 23.91 -3.52 -41.40
N LYS A 123 23.69 -3.30 -40.10
CA LYS A 123 24.76 -3.18 -39.09
C LYS A 123 25.43 -4.54 -38.83
N GLU A 124 24.66 -5.62 -38.72
CA GLU A 124 25.22 -6.98 -38.59
C GLU A 124 26.09 -7.37 -39.78
N ARG A 125 25.67 -7.04 -41.01
CA ARG A 125 26.45 -7.29 -42.22
C ARG A 125 27.76 -6.49 -42.28
N LYS A 126 27.86 -5.35 -41.60
CA LYS A 126 29.09 -4.55 -41.53
C LYS A 126 30.03 -4.94 -40.37
N GLY A 127 29.54 -5.70 -39.39
CA GLY A 127 30.31 -6.13 -38.21
C GLY A 127 31.02 -7.48 -38.34
N LYS A 128 30.66 -8.33 -39.32
CA LYS A 128 31.34 -9.60 -39.56
C LYS A 128 32.64 -9.39 -40.34
N LYS A 129 33.75 -9.17 -39.64
CA LYS A 129 35.08 -9.45 -40.23
C LYS A 129 35.16 -10.95 -40.54
N PRO A 130 35.63 -11.37 -41.73
CA PRO A 130 35.88 -12.78 -42.01
C PRO A 130 36.91 -13.29 -41.01
N SER A 131 36.53 -14.30 -40.23
CA SER A 131 37.44 -15.07 -39.38
C SER A 131 38.41 -15.82 -40.29
N THR A 132 39.61 -15.29 -40.49
CA THR A 132 40.74 -16.05 -41.01
C THR A 132 41.13 -17.08 -39.97
N TYR A 133 40.81 -18.34 -40.25
CA TYR A 133 41.41 -19.48 -39.56
C TYR A 133 42.54 -19.97 -40.48
N GLU A 134 43.71 -19.37 -40.35
CA GLU A 134 44.97 -19.99 -40.74
C GLU A 134 45.99 -19.71 -39.63
N ASP A 135 46.71 -20.76 -39.27
CA ASP A 135 47.81 -20.87 -38.30
C ASP A 135 47.35 -20.84 -36.82
N ILE A 136 47.43 -21.92 -36.03
CA ILE A 136 48.58 -22.82 -35.75
C ILE A 136 48.07 -24.23 -35.40
#